data_AF-A0A6V7LTR5-F1
#
_entry.id   AF-A0A6V7LTR5-F1
#
_cell.length_a   1.000
_cell.length_b   1.000
_cell.length_c   1.000
_cell.angle_alpha   90.00
_cell.angle_beta   90.00
_cell.angle_gamma   90.00
#
_symmetry.space_group_name_H-M   'P 1'
#
loop_
_entity.id
_entity.type
_entity.pdbx_description
1 polymer ?
#
loop_
_entity_poly.entity_id
_entity_poly.type
_entity_poly.pdbx_seq_one_letter_code
_entity_poly.pdbx_strand_id
1 'polypeptide(L)' 'NIDKLSQLYEVPDDVDLTVGGSLEENAPGALTGPTFLCILIEQFYRTRVGDRFWYESPNPDVAFTR' A
#
# COMPACT_ATOMS: atom_id res chain seq x y z
N ASN A 1 -10.06 -20.73 -1.14
CA ASN A 1 -9.14 -20.00 -0.24
C ASN A 1 -9.57 -20.11 1.21
N ILE A 2 -10.87 -19.95 1.51
CA ILE A 2 -11.41 -20.05 2.88
C ILE A 2 -11.04 -21.37 3.57
N ASP A 3 -11.20 -22.52 2.91
CA ASP A 3 -10.88 -23.83 3.52
C ASP A 3 -9.42 -24.00 3.93
N LYS A 4 -8.49 -23.30 3.26
CA LYS A 4 -7.07 -23.33 3.62
C LYS A 4 -6.80 -22.38 4.78
N LEU A 5 -7.44 -21.21 4.80
CA LEU A 5 -7.29 -20.25 5.89
C LEU A 5 -7.83 -20.82 7.20
N SER A 6 -8.97 -21.52 7.18
CA SER A 6 -9.55 -22.14 8.38
C SER A 6 -8.75 -23.32 8.93
N GLN A 7 -7.81 -23.87 8.15
CA GLN A 7 -6.86 -24.89 8.63
C GLN A 7 -5.59 -24.28 9.22
N LEU A 8 -5.25 -23.04 8.83
CA LEU A 8 -4.02 -22.37 9.22
C LEU A 8 -4.22 -21.40 10.39
N TYR A 9 -5.41 -20.82 10.51
CA TYR A 9 -5.77 -19.82 11.52
C TYR A 9 -7.00 -20.29 12.31
N GLU A 10 -6.95 -20.13 13.64
CA GLU A 10 -8.04 -20.57 14.54
C GLU A 10 -9.24 -19.63 14.41
N VAL A 11 -8.99 -18.32 14.37
CA VAL A 11 -10.01 -17.29 14.14
C VAL A 11 -9.58 -16.31 13.03
N PRO A 12 -10.53 -15.63 12.34
CA PRO A 12 -10.19 -14.68 11.27
C PRO A 12 -9.24 -13.55 11.70
N ASP A 13 -9.29 -13.15 12.97
CA ASP A 13 -8.46 -12.06 13.51
C ASP A 13 -6.96 -12.42 13.58
N ASP A 14 -6.63 -13.72 13.51
CA ASP A 14 -5.23 -14.20 13.50
C ASP A 14 -4.59 -14.12 12.10
N VAL A 15 -5.37 -13.81 11.06
CA VAL A 15 -4.87 -13.77 9.68
C VAL A 15 -3.86 -12.63 9.53
N ASP A 16 -2.64 -12.98 9.10
CA ASP A 16 -1.59 -12.00 8.83
C ASP A 16 -2.05 -10.97 7.80
N LEU A 17 -1.71 -9.69 8.03
CA LEU A 17 -2.03 -8.59 7.10
C LEU A 17 -1.60 -8.89 5.66
N THR A 18 -0.42 -9.49 5.48
CA THR A 18 0.12 -9.83 4.16
C THR A 18 -0.72 -10.90 3.46
N VAL A 19 -1.21 -11.89 4.20
CA VAL A 19 -2.05 -12.97 3.70
C VAL A 19 -3.45 -12.45 3.39
N GLY A 20 -4.09 -11.77 4.34
CA GLY A 20 -5.42 -11.20 4.19
C GLY A 20 -5.49 -10.21 3.02
N GLY A 21 -4.61 -9.21 3.01
CA GLY A 21 -4.62 -8.18 1.97
C GLY A 21 -4.28 -8.70 0.57
N SER A 22 -3.53 -9.80 0.46
CA SER A 22 -3.25 -10.44 -0.85
C SER A 22 -4.44 -11.25 -1.38
N LEU A 23 -5.38 -11.61 -0.51
CA LEU A 23 -6.55 -12.44 -0.84
C LEU A 23 -7.84 -11.62 -0.99
N GLU A 24 -7.80 -10.32 -0.69
CA GLU A 24 -8.89 -9.40 -0.97
C GLU A 24 -9.19 -9.32 -2.47
N GLU A 25 -10.46 -9.11 -2.81
CA GLU A 25 -10.84 -8.80 -4.19
C GLU A 25 -10.29 -7.43 -4.58
N ASN A 26 -9.76 -7.33 -5.80
CA ASN A 26 -9.20 -6.10 -6.31
C ASN A 26 -10.24 -4.97 -6.33
N ALA A 27 -9.85 -3.79 -5.85
CA ALA A 27 -10.66 -2.60 -5.99
C ALA A 27 -10.82 -2.22 -7.48
N PRO A 28 -11.93 -1.56 -7.88
CA PRO A 28 -12.17 -1.20 -9.27
C PRO A 28 -11.03 -0.38 -9.87
N GLY A 29 -10.41 -0.88 -10.94
CA GLY A 29 -9.28 -0.23 -11.62
C GLY A 29 -7.94 -0.33 -10.89
N ALA A 30 -7.86 -1.08 -9.78
CA ALA A 30 -6.63 -1.34 -9.05
C ALA A 30 -6.17 -2.80 -9.21
N LEU A 31 -4.92 -3.06 -8.84
CA LEU A 31 -4.33 -4.40 -8.80
C LEU A 31 -4.26 -4.96 -7.38
N THR A 32 -4.92 -4.30 -6.42
CA THR A 32 -4.89 -4.66 -5.00
C THR A 32 -6.29 -4.53 -4.41
N GLY A 33 -6.52 -5.25 -3.30
CA GLY A 33 -7.69 -5.02 -2.46
C GLY A 33 -7.70 -3.66 -1.77
N PRO A 34 -8.85 -3.25 -1.20
CA PRO A 34 -9.04 -1.96 -0.56
C PRO A 34 -8.05 -1.69 0.59
N THR A 35 -7.67 -2.70 1.38
CA THR A 35 -6.77 -2.51 2.53
C THR A 35 -5.36 -2.15 2.06
N PHE A 36 -4.80 -2.94 1.13
CA PHE A 36 -3.49 -2.63 0.54
C PHE A 36 -3.52 -1.34 -0.27
N LEU A 37 -4.61 -1.05 -0.98
CA LEU A 37 -4.74 0.20 -1.72
C LEU A 37 -4.59 1.42 -0.80
N CYS A 38 -5.27 1.39 0.36
CA CYS A 38 -5.17 2.46 1.36
C CYS A 38 -3.74 2.64 1.87
N ILE A 39 -3.08 1.54 2.29
CA ILE A 39 -1.70 1.57 2.81
C ILE A 39 -0.73 2.09 1.75
N LEU A 40 -0.83 1.58 0.51
CA LEU A 40 0.05 1.96 -0.59
C LEU A 40 -0.08 3.43 -0.94
N ILE A 41 -1.32 3.94 -1.07
CA ILE A 41 -1.55 5.35 -1.40
C ILE A 41 -0.97 6.26 -0.33
N GLU A 42 -1.23 5.97 0.94
CA GLU A 42 -0.71 6.78 2.05
C GLU A 42 0.81 6.75 2.09
N GLN A 43 1.42 5.57 1.91
CA GLN A 43 2.87 5.44 1.91
C GLN A 43 3.51 6.19 0.73
N PHE A 44 2.98 6.04 -0.49
CA PHE A 44 3.50 6.76 -1.66
C PHE A 44 3.32 8.27 -1.54
N TYR A 45 2.19 8.72 -0.99
CA TYR A 45 1.97 10.13 -0.69
C TYR A 45 3.04 10.67 0.25
N ARG A 46 3.25 10.01 1.39
CA ARG A 46 4.25 10.42 2.40
C ARG A 46 5.66 10.44 1.84
N THR A 47 6.05 9.40 1.10
CA THR A 47 7.38 9.34 0.48
C THR A 47 7.57 10.49 -0.52
N ARG A 48 6.55 10.78 -1.34
CA ARG A 48 6.62 11.89 -2.30
C ARG A 48 6.77 13.24 -1.61
N VAL A 49 5.89 13.57 -0.65
CA VAL A 49 5.87 14.90 -0.03
C VAL A 49 6.98 15.11 1.00
N GLY A 50 7.47 14.02 1.61
CA GLY A 50 8.54 14.04 2.60
C GLY A 50 9.94 14.03 1.98
N ASP A 51 10.08 13.68 0.70
CA ASP A 51 11.37 13.68 0.02
C ASP A 51 11.76 15.11 -0.40
N ARG A 52 12.74 15.67 0.30
CA ARG A 52 13.32 16.99 0.00
C ARG A 52 13.89 17.08 -1.41
N PHE A 53 14.33 15.95 -1.96
CA PHE A 53 14.90 15.84 -3.31
C PHE A 53 13.90 15.22 -4.29
N TRP A 54 12.60 15.26 -4.01
CA TRP A 54 11.60 14.88 -4.99
C TRP A 54 11.76 15.71 -6.27
N TYR A 55 11.65 15.07 -7.44
CA TYR A 55 12.01 15.74 -8.69
C TYR A 55 11.11 16.93 -9.07
N GLU A 56 9.88 16.96 -8.55
CA GLU A 56 8.93 18.08 -8.72
C GLU A 56 9.09 19.15 -7.64
N SER A 57 10.18 19.12 -6.86
CA SER A 57 10.42 20.10 -5.79
C SER A 57 10.45 21.53 -6.36
N PRO A 58 9.68 22.48 -5.79
CA PRO A 58 9.69 23.87 -6.23
C PRO A 58 10.86 24.67 -5.66
N ASN A 59 11.68 24.08 -4.78
CA ASN A 59 12.79 24.77 -4.16
C ASN A 59 13.99 24.85 -5.14
N PRO A 60 14.39 26.05 -5.58
CA PRO A 60 15.46 26.21 -6.58
C PRO A 60 16.83 25.73 -6.08
N ASP A 61 17.05 25.62 -4.76
CA ASP A 61 18.31 25.15 -4.19
C ASP A 61 18.50 23.63 -4.28
N VAL A 62 17.40 22.87 -4.47
CA VAL A 62 17.40 21.40 -4.53
C VAL A 62 16.72 20.83 -5.78
N ALA A 63 16.03 21.67 -6.56
CA ALA A 63 15.38 21.27 -7.80
C ALA A 63 16.41 20.80 -8.85
N PHE A 64 16.05 19.78 -9.62
CA PHE A 64 16.91 19.28 -10.69
C PHE A 64 16.84 20.12 -11.97
N THR A 65 15.77 20.88 -12.17
CA THR A 65 15.60 21.80 -13.29
C THR A 65 15.81 23.24 -12.83
N ARG A 66 16.59 23.99 -13.62
CA ARG A 66 16.84 25.44 -13.43
C ARG A 66 15.74 26.29 -14.03
#